data_AF-N8WSE4-F1
#
_entry.id   AF-N8WSE4-F1
#
_cell.length_a   1.000
_cell.length_b   1.000
_cell.length_c   1.000
_cell.angle_alpha   90.00
_cell.angle_beta   90.00
_cell.angle_gamma   90.00
#
_symmetry.space_group_name_H-M   'P 1'
#
loop_
_entity.id
_entity.type
_entity.pdbx_description
1 polymer ?
#
loop_
_entity_poly.entity_id
_entity_poly.type
_entity_poly.pdbx_seq_one_letter_code
_entity_poly.pdbx_strand_id
1 'polypeptide(L)' 'MMSKRVIYKSAIDGRFVTKAYALAHPKTTIKQIRKIK' A
#
# COMPACT_ATOMS: atom_id res chain seq x y z
N MET A 1 -17.78 11.54 8.51
CA MET A 1 -17.14 10.22 8.60
C MET A 1 -15.91 10.24 7.67
N MET A 2 -14.68 10.06 8.19
CA MET A 2 -13.47 10.14 7.36
C MET A 2 -13.31 8.90 6.48
N SER A 3 -13.16 9.08 5.17
CA SER A 3 -12.86 7.98 4.25
C SER A 3 -11.39 7.57 4.37
N LYS A 4 -11.14 6.28 4.61
CA LYS A 4 -9.80 5.67 4.64
C LYS A 4 -9.60 4.77 3.43
N ARG A 5 -8.54 5.03 2.66
CA ARG A 5 -8.13 4.15 1.55
C ARG A 5 -6.84 3.42 1.92
N VAL A 6 -6.83 2.09 1.76
CA VAL A 6 -5.63 1.26 1.89
C VAL A 6 -4.90 1.23 0.56
N ILE A 7 -3.60 1.49 0.58
CA ILE A 7 -2.73 1.55 -0.59
C ILE A 7 -1.50 0.68 -0.31
N TYR A 8 -1.03 -0.03 -1.33
CA TYR A 8 0.22 -0.79 -1.26
C TYR A 8 1.25 -0.14 -2.18
N LYS A 9 2.47 0.05 -1.67
CA LYS A 9 3.56 0.71 -2.40
C LYS A 9 4.85 -0.11 -2.25
N SER A 10 5.54 -0.37 -3.35
CA SER A 10 6.87 -0.99 -3.30
C SER A 10 7.83 -0.04 -2.58
N ALA A 11 8.56 -0.57 -1.59
CA ALA A 11 9.61 0.15 -0.88
C ALA A 11 10.86 0.34 -1.76
N ILE A 12 11.02 -0.49 -2.80
CA ILE A 12 12.19 -0.48 -3.69
C ILE A 12 12.04 0.66 -4.71
N ASP A 13 11.00 0.60 -5.54
CA ASP A 13 10.83 1.54 -6.67
C ASP A 13 9.77 2.62 -6.41
N GLY A 14 9.05 2.52 -5.29
CA GLY A 14 7.96 3.45 -4.98
C GLY A 14 6.69 3.29 -5.81
N ARG A 15 6.58 2.26 -6.66
CA ARG A 15 5.39 1.99 -7.47
C ARG A 15 4.21 1.53 -6.62
N PHE A 16 2.99 1.89 -7.02
CA PHE A 16 1.79 1.32 -6.42
C PHE A 16 1.56 -0.09 -6.93
N VAL A 17 1.30 -1.00 -6.01
CA VAL A 17 1.15 -2.42 -6.29
C VAL A 17 -0.20 -2.93 -5.80
N THR A 18 -0.60 -4.10 -6.28
CA THR A 18 -1.84 -4.74 -5.86
C THR A 18 -1.67 -5.40 -4.50
N LYS A 19 -2.79 -5.71 -3.84
CA LYS A 19 -2.79 -6.47 -2.59
C LYS A 19 -2.12 -7.84 -2.76
N ALA A 20 -2.37 -8.53 -3.87
CA ALA A 20 -1.77 -9.83 -4.14
C ALA A 20 -0.24 -9.73 -4.22
N TYR A 21 0.27 -8.70 -4.90
CA TYR A 21 1.71 -8.45 -4.95
C TYR A 21 2.29 -8.15 -3.56
N ALA A 22 1.58 -7.35 -2.75
CA ALA A 22 1.99 -7.05 -1.38
C ALA A 22 2.05 -8.30 -0.48
N LEU A 23 1.18 -9.29 -0.71
CA LEU A 23 1.18 -10.56 0.01
C LEU A 23 2.30 -11.50 -0.47
N ALA A 24 2.63 -11.48 -1.76
CA ALA A 24 3.76 -12.23 -2.30
C ALA A 24 5.12 -11.63 -1.88
N HIS A 25 5.19 -10.31 -1.73
CA HIS A 25 6.42 -9.58 -1.39
C HIS A 25 6.23 -8.70 -0.13
N PRO A 26 5.94 -9.30 1.04
CA PRO A 26 5.62 -8.54 2.25
C PRO A 26 6.83 -7.79 2.80
N LYS A 27 8.04 -8.30 2.54
CA LYS A 27 9.30 -7.68 3.01
C LYS A 27 9.63 -6.36 2.30
N THR A 28 9.10 -6.17 1.09
CA THR A 28 9.46 -5.03 0.23
C THR A 28 8.24 -4.20 -0.17
N THR A 29 7.09 -4.44 0.45
CA THR A 29 5.86 -3.70 0.18
C THR A 29 5.32 -3.03 1.42
N ILE A 30 5.10 -1.72 1.35
CA ILE A 30 4.53 -0.91 2.41
C ILE A 30 3.01 -0.87 2.25
N LYS A 31 2.29 -1.20 3.33
CA LYS A 31 0.84 -1.00 3.45
C LYS A 31 0.58 0.35 4.10
N GLN A 32 0.04 1.29 3.35
CA GLN A 32 -0.26 2.65 3.81
C GLN A 32 -1.76 2.88 3.89
N ILE A 33 -2.22 3.54 4.95
CA ILE A 33 -3.62 3.97 5.10
C ILE A 33 -3.66 5.47 4.88
N ARG A 34 -4.26 5.92 3.77
CA ARG A 34 -4.44 7.34 3.48
C ARG A 34 -5.74 7.83 4.10
N LYS A 35 -5.65 8.78 5.03
CA LYS A 35 -6.79 9.52 5.58
C LYS A 35 -7.13 10.65 4.62
N ILE A 36 -8.39 10.76 4.22
CA ILE A 36 -8.90 11.87 3.43
C ILE A 36 -9.75 12.71 4.39
N LYS A 37 -9.38 13.99 4.55
CA LYS A 37 -10.09 14.98 5.37
C LYS A 37 -11.23 15.58 4.58
#